data_AF-A0A6J6CXE3-F1
#
_entry.id   AF-A0A6J6CXE3-F1
#
_cell.length_a   1.000
_cell.length_b   1.000
_cell.length_c   1.000
_cell.angle_alpha   90.00
_cell.angle_beta   90.00
_cell.angle_gamma   90.00
#
_symmetry.space_group_name_H-M   'P 1'
#
loop_
_entity.id
_entity.type
_entity.pdbx_description
1 polymer ?
#
loop_
_entity_poly.entity_id
_entity_poly.type
_entity_poly.pdbx_seq_one_letter_code
_entity_poly.pdbx_strand_id
1 'polypeptide(L)'
;MTREIAVIYARRGIRANALCPGPVLTPLLAKYLSDEEKRQRRLVHIPMGRFGEAIEIANGALFLASDESSFMTGQSLLVDGGITAAYTTPE
;
A
#
# COMPACT_ATOMS: atom_id res chain seq x y z
N MET A 1 5.20 -5.97 15.90
CA MET A 1 3.83 -5.44 16.10
C MET A 1 2.74 -6.23 15.36
N THR A 2 2.46 -6.02 14.06
CA THR A 2 1.28 -6.64 13.39
C THR A 2 1.22 -8.17 13.50
N ARG A 3 2.34 -8.86 13.24
CA ARG A 3 2.42 -10.33 13.35
C ARG A 3 2.16 -10.83 14.78
N GLU A 4 2.70 -10.13 15.78
CA GLU A 4 2.50 -10.50 17.19
C GLU A 4 1.04 -10.31 17.61
N ILE A 5 0.44 -9.16 17.29
CA ILE A 5 -0.98 -8.89 17.56
C ILE A 5 -1.84 -9.95 16.88
N ALA A 6 -1.58 -10.27 15.60
CA ALA A 6 -2.31 -11.29 14.88
C ALA A 6 -2.28 -12.65 15.60
N VAL A 7 -1.10 -13.11 16.03
CA VAL A 7 -0.95 -14.41 16.70
C VAL A 7 -1.60 -14.42 18.09
N ILE A 8 -1.41 -13.37 18.89
CA ILE A 8 -1.93 -13.28 20.26
C ILE A 8 -3.46 -13.30 20.29
N TYR A 9 -4.12 -12.64 19.33
CA TYR A 9 -5.57 -12.46 19.34
C TYR A 9 -6.34 -13.37 18.38
N ALA A 10 -5.69 -14.16 17.52
CA ALA A 10 -6.34 -15.02 16.53
C ALA A 10 -7.38 -15.97 17.15
N ARG A 11 -7.08 -16.61 18.29
CA ARG A 11 -8.01 -17.51 19.00
C ARG A 11 -9.25 -16.80 19.56
N ARG A 12 -9.24 -15.47 19.63
CA ARG A 12 -10.39 -14.63 20.02
C ARG A 12 -11.17 -14.11 18.81
N GLY A 13 -10.87 -14.60 17.60
CA GLY A 13 -11.55 -14.17 16.37
C GLY A 13 -11.12 -12.79 15.85
N ILE A 14 -10.06 -12.20 16.40
CA ILE A 14 -9.56 -10.89 15.95
C ILE A 14 -8.48 -11.10 14.89
N ARG A 15 -8.62 -10.41 13.75
CA ARG A 15 -7.63 -10.38 12.66
C ARG A 15 -6.83 -9.08 12.72
N ALA A 16 -5.54 -9.15 12.43
CA ALA A 16 -4.69 -7.98 12.32
C ALA A 16 -3.77 -8.10 11.10
N ASN A 17 -3.86 -7.16 10.16
CA ASN A 17 -3.05 -7.11 8.95
C ASN A 17 -2.48 -5.70 8.77
N ALA A 18 -1.43 -5.56 7.96
CA ALA A 18 -0.85 -4.28 7.59
C ALA A 18 -1.28 -3.95 6.14
N LEU A 19 -1.84 -2.77 5.94
CA LEU A 19 -2.01 -2.19 4.60
C LEU A 19 -0.74 -1.39 4.28
N CYS A 20 -0.12 -1.69 3.14
CA CYS A 20 1.16 -1.14 2.74
C CYS A 20 1.04 -0.44 1.37
N PRO A 21 0.65 0.85 1.37
CA PRO A 21 0.53 1.64 0.15
C PRO A 21 1.89 1.96 -0.50
N GLY A 22 1.91 2.04 -1.83
CA GLY A 22 2.95 2.75 -2.57
C GLY A 22 2.72 4.27 -2.59
N PRO A 23 3.35 5.00 -3.52
CA PRO A 23 3.13 6.43 -3.69
C PRO A 23 1.70 6.74 -4.18
N VAL A 24 0.91 7.41 -3.33
CA VAL A 24 -0.48 7.79 -3.60
C VAL A 24 -0.60 9.30 -3.72
N LEU A 25 -1.35 9.79 -4.71
CA LEU A 25 -1.56 11.22 -4.98
C LEU A 25 -2.46 11.87 -3.92
N THR A 26 -1.90 12.07 -2.74
CA THR A 26 -2.55 12.78 -1.63
C THR A 26 -2.21 14.28 -1.68
N PRO A 27 -3.00 15.16 -1.04
CA PRO A 27 -2.64 16.57 -0.90
C PRO A 27 -1.26 16.78 -0.26
N LEU A 28 -0.83 15.88 0.63
CA LEU A 28 0.51 15.91 1.20
C LEU A 28 1.58 15.63 0.15
N LEU A 29 1.44 14.52 -0.61
CA LEU A 29 2.41 14.18 -1.65
C LEU A 29 2.45 15.23 -2.76
N ALA A 30 1.30 15.75 -3.19
CA ALA A 30 1.18 16.76 -4.24
C ALA A 30 2.01 18.02 -3.93
N LYS A 31 2.12 18.44 -2.66
CA LYS A 31 2.99 19.56 -2.24
C LYS A 31 4.47 19.32 -2.53
N TYR A 32 4.91 18.07 -2.52
CA TYR A 32 6.31 17.69 -2.81
C TYR A 32 6.56 17.41 -4.30
N LEU A 33 5.51 17.29 -5.11
CA LEU A 33 5.57 17.09 -6.56
C LEU A 33 5.37 18.41 -7.32
N SER A 34 5.93 19.50 -6.78
CA SER A 34 5.69 20.88 -7.24
C SER A 34 6.14 21.19 -8.67
N ASP A 35 7.00 20.35 -9.24
CA ASP A 35 7.49 20.46 -10.60
C ASP A 35 7.53 19.08 -11.28
N GLU A 36 7.56 19.10 -12.61
CA GLU A 36 7.49 17.91 -13.44
C GLU A 36 8.70 16.99 -13.24
N GLU A 37 9.88 17.56 -12.99
CA GLU A 37 11.11 16.79 -12.81
C GLU A 37 11.06 15.93 -11.54
N LYS A 38 10.65 16.51 -10.40
CA LYS A 38 10.42 15.77 -9.15
C LYS A 38 9.36 14.69 -9.32
N ARG A 39 8.32 14.99 -10.10
CA ARG A 39 7.25 14.03 -10.41
C ARG A 39 7.80 12.82 -11.16
N GLN A 40 8.56 13.05 -12.22
CA GLN A 40 9.16 11.97 -13.01
C GLN A 40 10.19 11.16 -12.24
N ARG A 41 11.04 11.81 -11.43
CA ARG A 41 11.99 11.12 -10.53
C ARG A 41 11.30 10.17 -9.54
N ARG A 42 10.04 10.43 -9.17
CA ARG A 42 9.27 9.53 -8.29
C ARG A 42 8.55 8.44 -9.09
N LEU A 43 8.01 8.79 -10.27
CA LEU A 43 7.25 7.89 -11.13
C LEU A 43 8.09 6.75 -11.71
N VAL A 44 9.37 7.00 -12.01
CA VAL A 44 10.30 5.97 -12.51
C VAL A 44 10.32 4.73 -11.60
N HIS A 45 10.08 4.92 -10.30
CA HIS A 45 10.10 3.83 -9.34
C HIS A 45 8.83 2.96 -9.37
N ILE A 46 7.78 3.37 -10.08
CA ILE A 46 6.47 2.70 -10.06
C ILE A 46 6.26 1.99 -11.40
N PRO A 47 6.33 0.65 -11.48
CA PRO A 47 6.12 -0.10 -12.72
C PRO A 47 4.81 0.22 -13.46
N MET A 48 3.73 0.52 -12.73
CA MET A 48 2.45 0.94 -13.34
C MET A 48 2.49 2.35 -13.95
N GLY A 49 3.57 3.11 -13.81
CA GLY A 49 3.77 4.41 -14.47
C GLY A 49 2.89 5.55 -13.95
N ARG A 50 2.18 5.36 -12.83
CA ARG A 50 1.31 6.36 -12.22
C ARG A 50 1.32 6.30 -10.70
N PHE A 51 0.95 7.40 -10.06
CA PHE A 51 0.61 7.37 -8.64
C PHE A 51 -0.69 6.58 -8.41
N GLY A 52 -0.79 5.96 -7.25
CA GLY A 52 -2.04 5.40 -6.77
C GLY A 52 -3.05 6.50 -6.41
N GLU A 53 -4.32 6.18 -6.46
CA GLU A 53 -5.43 7.00 -6.01
C GLU A 53 -5.87 6.57 -4.60
N ALA A 54 -6.42 7.52 -3.82
CA ALA A 54 -6.86 7.22 -2.45
C ALA A 54 -7.90 6.09 -2.38
N ILE A 55 -8.76 5.98 -3.41
CA ILE A 55 -9.77 4.94 -3.51
C ILE A 55 -9.19 3.52 -3.61
N GLU A 56 -7.99 3.37 -4.20
CA GLU A 56 -7.33 2.07 -4.33
C GLU A 56 -6.86 1.55 -2.96
N ILE A 57 -6.41 2.47 -2.09
CA ILE A 57 -6.04 2.15 -0.70
C ILE A 57 -7.28 1.88 0.14
N ALA A 58 -8.34 2.66 -0.05
CA ALA A 58 -9.62 2.43 0.63
C ALA A 58 -10.20 1.05 0.30
N ASN A 59 -10.13 0.62 -0.96
CA ASN A 59 -10.57 -0.72 -1.36
C ASN A 59 -9.71 -1.82 -0.73
N GLY A 60 -8.39 -1.62 -0.61
CA GLY A 60 -7.52 -2.54 0.13
C GLY A 60 -7.90 -2.65 1.61
N ALA A 61 -8.20 -1.51 2.26
CA ALA A 61 -8.68 -1.49 3.64
C ALA A 61 -10.05 -2.18 3.79
N LEU A 62 -10.98 -1.94 2.86
CA LEU A 62 -12.29 -2.58 2.83
C LEU A 62 -12.15 -4.10 2.74
N PHE A 63 -11.33 -4.61 1.82
CA PHE A 63 -11.04 -6.04 1.71
C PHE A 63 -10.47 -6.63 3.01
N LEU A 64 -9.52 -5.93 3.66
CA LEU A 64 -8.98 -6.38 4.95
C LEU A 64 -10.04 -6.41 6.06
N ALA A 65 -11.01 -5.51 6.02
CA ALA A 65 -12.09 -5.44 7.00
C ALA A 65 -13.21 -6.46 6.73
N SER A 66 -13.38 -6.91 5.49
CA SER A 66 -14.50 -7.75 5.07
C SER A 66 -14.26 -9.26 5.27
N ASP A 67 -15.31 -10.06 5.07
CA ASP A 67 -15.29 -11.52 5.24
C ASP A 67 -14.52 -12.25 4.12
N GLU A 68 -14.32 -11.58 2.99
CA GLU A 68 -13.48 -12.05 1.87
C GLU A 68 -12.02 -12.25 2.29
N SER A 69 -11.58 -11.63 3.40
CA SER A 69 -10.27 -11.86 4.02
C SER A 69 -10.34 -12.62 5.36
N SER A 70 -11.42 -13.39 5.59
CA SER A 70 -11.69 -14.10 6.85
C SER A 70 -10.58 -15.04 7.32
N PHE A 71 -9.80 -15.61 6.40
CA PHE A 71 -8.65 -16.47 6.73
C PHE A 71 -7.28 -15.76 6.65
N MET A 72 -7.27 -14.44 6.52
CA MET A 72 -6.05 -13.65 6.44
C MET A 72 -5.80 -12.87 7.73
N THR A 73 -4.70 -13.20 8.41
CA THR A 73 -4.19 -12.46 9.58
C THR A 73 -2.65 -12.49 9.59
N GLY A 74 -2.03 -11.46 10.15
CA GLY A 74 -0.58 -11.29 10.23
C GLY A 74 0.11 -10.93 8.92
N GLN A 75 -0.65 -10.61 7.87
CA GLN A 75 -0.12 -10.35 6.52
C GLN A 75 0.14 -8.87 6.25
N SER A 76 1.02 -8.61 5.29
CA SER A 76 1.20 -7.29 4.66
C SER A 76 0.52 -7.31 3.30
N LEU A 77 -0.50 -6.47 3.13
CA LEU A 77 -1.17 -6.25 1.86
C LEU A 77 -0.52 -5.07 1.15
N LEU A 78 0.31 -5.36 0.15
CA LEU A 78 0.93 -4.36 -0.71
C LEU A 78 -0.09 -3.84 -1.73
N VAL A 79 -0.28 -2.53 -1.79
CA VAL A 79 -1.10 -1.83 -2.79
C VAL A 79 -0.27 -0.67 -3.33
N ASP A 80 0.68 -0.98 -4.20
CA ASP A 80 1.85 -0.13 -4.41
C ASP A 80 2.28 0.08 -5.86
N GLY A 81 1.48 -0.38 -6.82
CA GLY A 81 1.79 -0.25 -8.24
C GLY A 81 3.05 -1.01 -8.67
N GLY A 82 3.49 -1.99 -7.87
CA GLY A 82 4.63 -2.87 -8.17
C GLY A 82 5.98 -2.35 -7.71
N ILE A 83 6.06 -1.20 -7.04
CA ILE A 83 7.34 -0.60 -6.60
C ILE A 83 8.17 -1.53 -5.73
N THR A 84 7.55 -2.33 -4.86
CA THR A 84 8.28 -3.29 -3.99
C THR A 84 8.81 -4.51 -4.76
N ALA A 85 8.26 -4.79 -5.94
CA ALA A 85 8.62 -5.95 -6.75
C ALA A 85 9.65 -5.64 -7.85
N ALA A 86 10.07 -4.38 -7.99
CA ALA A 86 10.94 -3.94 -9.06
C ALA A 86 12.16 -3.17 -8.55
N TYR A 87 13.29 -3.33 -9.25
CA TYR A 87 14.42 -2.43 -9.13
C TYR A 87 14.47 -1.58 -10.40
N THR A 88 13.82 -0.42 -10.37
CA THR A 88 13.72 0.49 -11.50
C THR A 88 14.72 1.65 -11.35
N THR A 89 15.52 1.83 -12.38
CA THR A 89 16.46 2.94 -12.54
C THR A 89 15.97 3.86 -13.66
N PRO A 90 16.18 5.18 -13.56
CA PRO A 90 16.01 6.05 -14.72
C PRO A 90 16.91 5.58 -15.86
N GLU A 91 16.35 5.54 -17.08
CA GLU A 91 17.16 5.54 -18.30
C GLU A 91 17.97 6.83 -18.42
#